data_AF-A0A494YXA0-F1
#
_entry.id   AF-A0A494YXA0-F1
#
_cell.length_a   1.000
_cell.length_b   1.000
_cell.length_c   1.000
_cell.angle_alpha   90.00
_cell.angle_beta   90.00
_cell.angle_gamma   90.00
#
_symmetry.space_group_name_H-M   'P 1'
#
loop_
_entity.id
_entity.type
_entity.pdbx_description
1 polymer ?
#
loop_
_entity_poly.entity_id
_entity_poly.type
_entity_poly.pdbx_seq_one_letter_code
_entity_poly.pdbx_strand_id
1 'polypeptide(L)'
;MEAFIATVAYFVISVVIVYIGLLIFEVITTKYKDYEEIENGNVAVALSIAGKVIGICIILAFSIYHSNHIYDSVIWGAVGIVLQMVAYLLVELLTRKFSVEEQIKNNNIAVGIFSMSISIGLGLVVGASIT
;
A
#
# COMPACT_ATOMS: atom_id res chain seq x y z
N MET A 1 -0.30 27.20 -16.50
CA MET A 1 1.09 26.80 -16.22
C MET A 1 1.21 26.27 -14.79
N GLU A 2 0.69 26.97 -13.79
CA GLU A 2 0.76 26.52 -12.38
C GLU A 2 0.11 25.17 -12.10
N ALA A 3 -1.08 24.90 -12.65
CA ALA A 3 -1.75 23.61 -12.48
C ALA A 3 -0.88 22.43 -12.96
N PHE A 4 -0.15 22.60 -14.07
CA PHE A 4 0.74 21.57 -14.60
C PHE A 4 1.93 21.30 -13.67
N ILE A 5 2.52 22.37 -13.12
CA ILE A 5 3.61 22.26 -12.13
C ILE A 5 3.14 21.54 -10.88
N ALA A 6 1.96 21.89 -10.36
CA ALA A 6 1.36 21.23 -9.21
C ALA A 6 1.09 19.74 -9.49
N THR A 7 0.50 19.39 -10.63
CA THR A 7 0.25 17.99 -11.01
C THR A 7 1.54 17.18 -11.07
N VAL A 8 2.60 17.71 -11.69
CA VAL A 8 3.90 17.03 -11.74
C VAL A 8 4.49 16.87 -10.34
N ALA A 9 4.40 17.89 -9.49
CA ALA A 9 4.90 17.83 -8.13
C ALA A 9 4.17 16.75 -7.29
N TYR A 10 2.83 16.73 -7.33
CA TYR A 10 2.03 15.71 -6.66
C TYR A 10 2.27 14.31 -7.22
N PHE A 11 2.46 14.17 -8.53
CA PHE A 11 2.80 12.89 -9.15
C PHE A 11 4.15 12.36 -8.64
N VAL A 12 5.21 13.17 -8.69
CA VAL A 12 6.55 12.78 -8.25
C VAL A 12 6.54 12.41 -6.77
N ILE A 13 5.91 13.22 -5.92
CA ILE A 13 5.89 12.94 -4.48
C ILE A 13 5.09 11.68 -4.17
N SER A 14 4.00 11.43 -4.89
CA SER A 14 3.19 10.22 -4.74
C SER A 14 3.97 8.96 -5.13
N VAL A 15 4.71 9.01 -6.24
CA VAL A 15 5.58 7.90 -6.67
C VAL A 15 6.64 7.60 -5.60
N VAL A 16 7.28 8.63 -5.04
CA VAL A 16 8.28 8.46 -3.96
C VAL A 16 7.65 7.85 -2.72
N ILE A 17 6.49 8.34 -2.28
CA ILE A 17 5.78 7.82 -1.10
C ILE A 17 5.37 6.36 -1.31
N VAL A 18 4.78 6.02 -2.47
CA VAL A 18 4.41 4.64 -2.80
C VAL A 18 5.64 3.73 -2.77
N TYR A 19 6.74 4.15 -3.41
CA TYR A 19 7.97 3.37 -3.45
C TYR A 19 8.55 3.14 -2.04
N ILE A 20 8.59 4.17 -1.19
CA ILE A 20 8.99 4.04 0.22
C ILE A 20 8.07 3.07 0.96
N GLY A 21 6.75 3.14 0.74
CA GLY A 21 5.79 2.23 1.34
C GLY A 21 6.03 0.77 0.96
N LEU A 22 6.38 0.51 -0.30
CA LEU A 22 6.75 -0.84 -0.76
C LEU A 22 8.06 -1.32 -0.12
N LEU A 23 9.09 -0.48 -0.03
CA LEU A 23 10.35 -0.84 0.64
C LEU A 23 10.14 -1.16 2.12
N ILE A 24 9.33 -0.37 2.82
CA ILE A 24 8.99 -0.63 4.23
C ILE A 24 8.25 -1.96 4.34
N PHE A 25 7.32 -2.24 3.43
CA PHE A 25 6.61 -3.51 3.41
C PHE A 25 7.55 -4.69 3.21
N GLU A 26 8.43 -4.64 2.20
CA GLU A 26 9.41 -5.69 1.91
C GLU A 26 10.33 -5.96 3.12
N VAL A 27 10.72 -4.91 3.87
CA VAL A 27 11.50 -5.07 5.11
C VAL A 27 10.70 -5.76 6.23
N ILE A 28 9.38 -5.54 6.29
CA ILE A 28 8.50 -6.19 7.29
C ILE A 28 8.22 -7.65 6.90
N THR A 29 8.02 -7.95 5.61
CA THR A 29 7.80 -9.31 5.10
C THR A 29 9.10 -10.02 4.78
N THR A 30 9.67 -10.69 5.78
CA THR A 30 10.99 -11.32 5.68
C THR A 30 11.01 -12.68 4.99
N LYS A 31 9.85 -13.29 4.65
CA LYS A 31 9.80 -14.66 4.13
C LYS A 31 10.05 -14.76 2.62
N TYR A 32 9.86 -13.69 1.86
CA TYR A 32 10.07 -13.66 0.41
C TYR A 32 10.53 -12.27 -0.05
N LYS A 33 11.08 -12.21 -1.27
CA LYS A 33 11.42 -10.95 -1.93
C LYS A 33 10.40 -10.66 -3.01
N ASP A 34 9.77 -9.49 -2.93
CA ASP A 34 8.69 -9.07 -3.82
C ASP A 34 9.06 -9.23 -5.31
N TYR A 35 10.23 -8.71 -5.69
CA TYR A 35 10.69 -8.74 -7.09
C TYR A 35 10.99 -10.14 -7.61
N GLU A 36 11.62 -10.99 -6.79
CA GLU A 36 11.97 -12.36 -7.17
C GLU A 36 10.72 -13.22 -7.39
N GLU A 37 9.75 -13.08 -6.50
CA GLU A 37 8.46 -13.80 -6.60
C GLU A 37 7.64 -13.32 -7.82
N ILE A 38 7.62 -12.00 -8.09
CA ILE A 38 6.96 -11.48 -9.30
C ILE A 38 7.62 -12.02 -10.57
N GLU A 39 8.95 -12.03 -10.64
CA GLU A 39 9.69 -12.56 -11.80
C GLU A 39 9.41 -14.06 -12.00
N ASN A 40 9.26 -14.80 -10.90
CA ASN A 40 8.88 -16.22 -10.92
C ASN A 40 7.39 -16.47 -11.22
N GLY A 41 6.59 -15.42 -11.46
CA GLY A 41 5.17 -15.54 -11.83
C GLY A 41 4.22 -15.78 -10.64
N ASN A 42 4.64 -15.42 -9.42
CA ASN A 42 3.79 -15.50 -8.24
C ASN A 42 2.70 -14.40 -8.28
N VAL A 43 1.52 -14.80 -8.74
CA VAL A 43 0.36 -13.92 -8.86
C VAL A 43 -0.14 -13.45 -7.49
N ALA A 44 -0.04 -14.28 -6.45
CA ALA A 44 -0.47 -13.90 -5.11
C ALA A 44 0.37 -12.74 -4.54
N VAL A 45 1.69 -12.77 -4.75
CA VAL A 45 2.60 -11.67 -4.36
C VAL A 45 2.27 -10.42 -5.16
N ALA A 46 2.09 -10.54 -6.49
CA ALA A 46 1.71 -9.41 -7.34
C ALA A 46 0.40 -8.75 -6.88
N LEU A 47 -0.62 -9.53 -6.51
CA LEU A 47 -1.88 -9.01 -5.98
C LEU A 47 -1.70 -8.31 -4.63
N SER A 48 -0.89 -8.88 -3.73
CA SER A 48 -0.62 -8.24 -2.44
C SER A 48 0.12 -6.91 -2.60
N ILE A 49 1.06 -6.79 -3.54
CA ILE A 49 1.76 -5.55 -3.85
C ILE A 49 0.81 -4.55 -4.50
N ALA A 50 0.00 -4.98 -5.47
CA ALA A 50 -1.00 -4.14 -6.13
C ALA A 50 -1.98 -3.52 -5.12
N GLY A 51 -2.43 -4.30 -4.14
CA GLY A 51 -3.26 -3.81 -3.04
C GLY A 51 -2.65 -2.63 -2.30
N LYS A 52 -1.36 -2.72 -1.94
CA LYS A 52 -0.64 -1.67 -1.20
C LYS A 52 -0.46 -0.42 -2.03
N VAL A 53 -0.06 -0.58 -3.29
CA VAL A 53 0.06 0.55 -4.23
C VAL A 53 -1.28 1.28 -4.33
N ILE A 54 -2.37 0.54 -4.59
CA ILE A 54 -3.70 1.14 -4.73
C ILE A 54 -4.15 1.76 -3.41
N GLY A 55 -3.97 1.09 -2.28
CA GLY A 55 -4.34 1.59 -0.96
C GLY A 55 -3.64 2.91 -0.60
N ILE A 56 -2.33 3.00 -0.83
CA ILE A 56 -1.55 4.24 -0.61
C ILE A 56 -2.00 5.34 -1.59
N CYS A 57 -2.19 5.02 -2.86
CA CYS A 57 -2.67 5.96 -3.87
C CYS A 57 -4.06 6.52 -3.53
N ILE A 58 -4.96 5.71 -2.95
CA ILE A 58 -6.26 6.19 -2.49
C ILE A 58 -6.09 7.23 -1.39
N ILE A 59 -5.27 6.96 -0.38
CA ILE A 59 -5.02 7.89 0.73
C ILE A 59 -4.43 9.21 0.19
N LEU A 60 -3.45 9.12 -0.71
CA LEU A 60 -2.85 10.28 -1.35
C LEU A 60 -3.87 11.06 -2.18
N ALA A 61 -4.74 10.39 -2.93
CA ALA A 61 -5.80 11.04 -3.71
C ALA A 61 -6.75 11.85 -2.81
N PHE A 62 -7.18 11.27 -1.69
CA PHE A 62 -8.02 11.98 -0.71
C PHE A 62 -7.29 13.13 -0.03
N SER A 63 -5.99 12.98 0.28
CA SER A 63 -5.18 14.06 0.82
C SER A 63 -5.04 15.22 -0.18
N ILE A 64 -4.69 14.93 -1.44
CA ILE A 64 -4.57 15.95 -2.49
C ILE A 64 -5.91 16.65 -2.72
N TYR A 65 -7.01 15.93 -2.60
CA TYR A 65 -8.36 16.48 -2.76
C TYR A 65 -8.76 17.45 -1.63
N HIS A 66 -8.37 17.18 -0.38
CA HIS A 66 -8.74 18.00 0.78
C HIS A 66 -7.70 19.06 1.16
N SER A 67 -6.45 18.91 0.72
CA SER A 67 -5.35 19.75 1.17
C SER A 67 -4.85 20.70 0.08
N ASN A 68 -4.68 21.98 0.43
CA ASN A 68 -4.13 23.00 -0.47
C ASN A 68 -2.60 23.00 -0.53
N HIS A 69 -1.95 22.22 0.32
CA HIS A 69 -0.50 22.20 0.44
C HIS A 69 0.10 20.82 0.21
N ILE A 70 1.22 20.76 -0.50
CA ILE A 70 1.89 19.51 -0.85
C ILE A 70 2.46 18.77 0.37
N TYR A 71 2.79 19.48 1.45
CA TYR A 71 3.32 18.88 2.67
C TYR A 71 2.26 18.03 3.39
N ASP A 72 0.97 18.36 3.26
CA ASP A 72 -0.11 17.56 3.84
C ASP A 72 -0.14 16.16 3.20
N SER A 73 0.10 16.07 1.88
CA SER A 73 0.19 14.78 1.18
C SER A 73 1.37 13.94 1.64
N VAL A 74 2.47 14.56 2.07
CA VAL A 74 3.61 13.83 2.66
C VAL A 74 3.23 13.27 4.02
N ILE A 75 2.59 14.08 4.87
CA ILE A 75 2.18 13.66 6.22
C ILE A 75 1.14 12.53 6.12
N TRP A 76 0.08 12.73 5.35
CA TRP A 76 -0.96 11.73 5.16
C TRP A 76 -0.48 10.49 4.41
N GLY A 77 0.44 10.64 3.46
CA GLY A 77 1.12 9.52 2.83
C GLY A 77 1.90 8.68 3.84
N ALA A 78 2.68 9.32 4.72
CA ALA A 78 3.44 8.63 5.76
C ALA A 78 2.51 7.94 6.79
N VAL A 79 1.47 8.63 7.26
CA VAL A 79 0.45 8.04 8.15
C VAL A 79 -0.25 6.87 7.46
N GLY A 80 -0.59 7.01 6.18
CA GLY A 80 -1.21 5.97 5.37
C GLY A 80 -0.36 4.73 5.26
N ILE A 81 0.95 4.87 5.00
CA ILE A 81 1.90 3.75 4.99
C ILE A 81 1.89 3.05 6.34
N VAL A 82 2.04 3.79 7.45
CA VAL A 82 2.05 3.21 8.79
C VAL A 82 0.78 2.43 9.07
N LEU A 83 -0.39 3.00 8.75
CA LEU A 83 -1.68 2.32 8.95
C LEU A 83 -1.85 1.09 8.06
N GLN A 84 -1.36 1.11 6.82
CA GLN A 84 -1.33 -0.07 5.95
C GLN A 84 -0.45 -1.19 6.53
N MET A 85 0.71 -0.84 7.12
CA MET A 85 1.57 -1.83 7.76
C MET A 85 0.92 -2.41 9.03
N VAL A 86 0.32 -1.56 9.86
CA VAL A 86 -0.44 -2.00 11.05
C VAL A 86 -1.58 -2.93 10.62
N ALA A 87 -2.31 -2.58 9.57
CA ALA A 87 -3.38 -3.43 9.04
C ALA A 87 -2.89 -4.81 8.62
N TYR A 88 -1.77 -4.87 7.89
CA TYR A 88 -1.15 -6.14 7.51
C TYR A 88 -0.78 -6.98 8.73
N LEU A 89 -0.13 -6.39 9.73
CA LEU A 89 0.24 -7.08 10.96
C LEU A 89 -0.98 -7.56 11.75
N LEU A 90 -2.06 -6.77 11.79
CA LEU A 90 -3.31 -7.19 12.41
C LEU A 90 -3.93 -8.38 11.67
N VAL A 91 -3.90 -8.38 10.35
CA VAL A 91 -4.41 -9.49 9.54
C VAL A 91 -3.59 -10.76 9.76
N GLU A 92 -2.26 -10.67 9.74
CA GLU A 92 -1.38 -11.80 10.07
C GLU A 92 -1.65 -12.32 11.49
N LEU A 93 -1.83 -11.42 12.47
CA LEU A 93 -2.08 -11.78 13.87
C LEU A 93 -3.48 -12.41 14.10
N LEU A 94 -4.51 -11.87 13.43
CA LEU A 94 -5.88 -12.36 13.54
C LEU A 94 -6.09 -13.68 12.80
N THR A 95 -5.32 -13.92 11.74
CA THR A 95 -5.35 -15.16 10.96
C THR A 95 -4.54 -16.25 11.66
N ARG A 96 -4.94 -16.64 12.88
CA ARG A 96 -4.20 -17.60 13.73
C ARG A 96 -4.09 -19.02 13.16
N LYS A 97 -4.87 -19.35 12.13
CA LYS A 97 -4.89 -20.71 11.53
C LYS A 97 -3.77 -20.93 10.52
N PHE A 98 -3.27 -19.87 9.87
CA PHE A 98 -2.22 -19.95 8.86
C PHE A 98 -1.54 -18.59 8.69
N SER A 99 -0.26 -18.59 8.34
CA SER A 99 0.45 -17.34 8.01
C SER A 99 0.01 -16.82 6.64
N VAL A 100 -0.46 -15.58 6.58
CA VAL A 100 -0.88 -14.92 5.33
C VAL A 100 0.35 -14.73 4.43
N GLU A 101 1.48 -14.33 5.03
CA GLU A 101 2.75 -14.21 4.34
C GLU A 101 3.18 -15.51 3.64
N GLU A 102 3.10 -16.64 4.35
CA GLU A 102 3.52 -17.94 3.81
C GLU A 102 2.58 -18.46 2.71
N GLN A 103 1.27 -18.21 2.86
CA GLN A 103 0.31 -18.53 1.81
C GLN A 103 0.54 -17.70 0.55
N ILE A 104 0.84 -16.41 0.70
CA ILE A 104 1.18 -15.54 -0.43
C ILE A 104 2.45 -16.03 -1.13
N LYS A 105 3.50 -16.38 -0.36
CA LYS A 105 4.72 -16.99 -0.92
C LYS A 105 4.43 -18.28 -1.69
N ASN A 106 3.52 -19.13 -1.19
CA ASN A 106 3.12 -20.37 -1.87
C ASN A 106 2.17 -20.13 -3.06
N ASN A 107 2.10 -18.91 -3.59
CA ASN A 107 1.23 -18.49 -4.69
C ASN A 107 -0.26 -18.81 -4.47
N ASN A 108 -0.73 -18.73 -3.21
CA ASN A 108 -2.14 -18.86 -2.90
C ASN A 108 -2.88 -17.58 -3.31
N ILE A 109 -3.38 -17.57 -4.54
CA ILE A 109 -4.06 -16.42 -5.15
C ILE A 109 -5.24 -15.94 -4.30
N ALA A 110 -5.99 -16.84 -3.66
CA ALA A 110 -7.13 -16.45 -2.82
C ALA A 110 -6.68 -15.57 -1.64
N VAL A 111 -5.54 -15.90 -1.02
CA VAL A 111 -4.95 -15.09 0.05
C VAL A 111 -4.37 -13.79 -0.50
N GLY A 112 -3.80 -13.80 -1.71
CA GLY A 112 -3.39 -12.58 -2.42
C GLY A 112 -4.55 -11.61 -2.65
N ILE A 113 -5.69 -12.09 -3.15
CA ILE A 113 -6.92 -11.29 -3.33
C ILE A 113 -7.43 -10.75 -2.00
N PHE A 114 -7.43 -11.58 -0.95
CA PHE A 114 -7.83 -11.17 0.39
C PHE A 114 -6.95 -10.03 0.93
N SER A 115 -5.62 -10.18 0.84
CA SER A 115 -4.64 -9.16 1.21
C SER A 115 -4.84 -7.87 0.43
N MET A 116 -5.06 -7.97 -0.89
CA MET A 116 -5.35 -6.83 -1.77
C MET A 116 -6.61 -6.09 -1.33
N SER A 117 -7.70 -6.82 -1.09
CA SER A 117 -9.01 -6.27 -0.73
C SER A 117 -8.97 -5.49 0.58
N ILE A 118 -8.23 -6.00 1.57
CA ILE A 118 -8.03 -5.31 2.85
C ILE A 118 -7.28 -4.00 2.64
N SER A 119 -6.19 -4.02 1.88
CA SER A 119 -5.37 -2.84 1.66
C SER A 119 -6.15 -1.72 0.94
N ILE A 120 -6.91 -2.08 -0.10
CA ILE A 120 -7.78 -1.13 -0.82
C ILE A 120 -8.89 -0.60 0.09
N GLY A 121 -9.60 -1.49 0.79
CA GLY A 121 -10.69 -1.12 1.68
C GLY A 121 -10.24 -0.17 2.79
N LEU A 122 -9.10 -0.46 3.42
CA LEU A 122 -8.54 0.41 4.45
C LEU A 122 -7.97 1.70 3.88
N GLY A 123 -7.44 1.68 2.65
CA GLY A 123 -7.07 2.90 1.93
C GLY A 123 -8.26 3.85 1.79
N LEU A 124 -9.44 3.33 1.45
CA LEU A 124 -10.68 4.11 1.41
C LEU A 124 -11.11 4.64 2.77
N VAL A 125 -11.05 3.81 3.81
CA VAL A 125 -11.43 4.22 5.18
C VAL A 125 -10.51 5.33 5.70
N VAL A 126 -9.19 5.17 5.53
CA VAL A 126 -8.21 6.16 5.94
C VAL A 126 -8.34 7.43 5.10
N GLY A 127 -8.44 7.30 3.77
CA GLY A 127 -8.62 8.44 2.88
C GLY A 127 -9.87 9.27 3.20
N ALA A 128 -11.00 8.60 3.45
CA ALA A 128 -12.25 9.25 3.82
C ALA A 128 -12.22 9.93 5.20
N SER A 129 -11.25 9.58 6.06
CA SER A 129 -11.08 10.19 7.39
C SER A 129 -10.24 11.46 7.38
N ILE A 130 -9.63 11.83 6.25
CA ILE A 130 -8.87 13.06 6.09
C ILE A 130 -9.85 14.24 5.99
N THR A 131 -9.66 15.23 6.87
CA THR A 131 -10.51 16.43 7.00
C THR A 131 -9.69 17.71 6.96
#